data_AF-X1G8S5-F1
#
_entry.id   AF-X1G8S5-F1
#
_cell.length_a   1.000
_cell.length_b   1.000
_cell.length_c   1.000
_cell.angle_alpha   90.00
_cell.angle_beta   90.00
_cell.angle_gamma   90.00
#
_symmetry.space_group_name_H-M   'P 1'
#
loop_
_entity.id
_entity.type
_entity.pdbx_description
1 polymer ?
#
loop_
_entity_poly.entity_id
_entity_poly.type
_entity_poly.pdbx_seq_one_letter_code
_entity_poly.pdbx_strand_id
1 'polypeptide(L)'
;MEGIHSRLSDFPFICGFHVTRAALRDLYVKGAKPISIMVDVHLGDDADISKLFDFMAGISTISELTNVPITAGSTLRIGGDMVIGDRLVGGIAAVGVCKRILARRNIIPGNKILMTEGSGGDSLSIK
;
A
#
# COMPACT_ATOMS: atom_id res chain seq x y z
N MET A 1 8.24 -4.56 2.10
CA MET A 1 9.36 -4.96 1.23
C MET A 1 9.79 -6.38 1.52
N GLU A 2 10.19 -7.10 0.46
CA GLU A 2 10.55 -8.52 0.43
C GLU A 2 11.43 -8.94 1.62
N GLY A 3 11.04 -10.02 2.29
CA GLY A 3 11.73 -10.55 3.47
C GLY A 3 11.44 -9.83 4.79
N ILE A 4 10.88 -8.60 4.77
CA ILE A 4 10.53 -7.82 5.97
C ILE A 4 9.02 -7.76 6.22
N HIS A 5 8.24 -7.47 5.16
CA HIS A 5 6.78 -7.32 5.27
C HIS A 5 6.02 -8.49 4.63
N SER A 6 6.66 -9.18 3.68
CA SER A 6 6.07 -10.30 2.95
C SER A 6 7.15 -11.08 2.19
N ARG A 7 6.80 -12.28 1.73
CA ARG A 7 7.51 -13.03 0.66
C ARG A 7 6.70 -12.99 -0.65
N LEU A 8 6.02 -11.86 -0.90
CA LEU A 8 5.13 -11.69 -2.06
C LEU A 8 5.87 -11.21 -3.31
N SER A 9 7.20 -11.23 -3.32
CA SER A 9 8.00 -10.98 -4.53
C SER A 9 7.67 -11.99 -5.65
N ASP A 10 7.25 -13.20 -5.27
CA ASP A 10 6.76 -14.23 -6.18
C ASP A 10 5.28 -14.04 -6.59
N PHE A 11 4.57 -13.10 -5.95
CA PHE A 11 3.18 -12.76 -6.26
C PHE A 11 3.01 -11.24 -6.41
N PRO A 12 3.62 -10.63 -7.44
CA PRO A 12 3.77 -9.17 -7.52
C PRO A 12 2.43 -8.43 -7.57
N PHE A 13 1.41 -9.01 -8.21
CA PHE A 13 0.05 -8.45 -8.20
C PHE A 13 -0.50 -8.28 -6.79
N ILE A 14 -0.44 -9.34 -5.97
CA ILE A 14 -0.92 -9.29 -4.58
C ILE A 14 -0.06 -8.32 -3.76
N CYS A 15 1.25 -8.27 -4.02
CA CYS A 15 2.16 -7.31 -3.40
C CYS A 15 1.68 -5.87 -3.66
N GLY A 16 1.49 -5.49 -4.93
CA GLY A 16 1.04 -4.16 -5.36
C GLY A 16 -0.34 -3.78 -4.82
N PHE A 17 -1.27 -4.73 -4.87
CA PHE A 17 -2.61 -4.57 -4.30
C PHE A 17 -2.53 -4.29 -2.79
N HIS A 18 -1.77 -5.10 -2.04
CA HIS A 18 -1.72 -5.03 -0.59
C HIS A 18 -1.06 -3.74 -0.09
N VAL A 19 0.08 -3.36 -0.68
CA VAL A 19 0.82 -2.17 -0.26
C VAL A 19 0.01 -0.89 -0.54
N THR A 20 -0.67 -0.82 -1.68
CA THR A 20 -1.53 0.34 -2.01
C THR A 20 -2.73 0.42 -1.09
N ARG A 21 -3.39 -0.72 -0.83
CA ARG A 21 -4.51 -0.78 0.12
C ARG A 21 -4.09 -0.32 1.52
N ALA A 22 -2.91 -0.77 1.99
CA ALA A 22 -2.38 -0.39 3.29
C ALA A 22 -2.12 1.13 3.37
N ALA A 23 -1.49 1.71 2.35
CA ALA A 23 -1.21 3.15 2.28
C ALA A 23 -2.49 3.99 2.29
N LEU A 24 -3.50 3.63 1.49
CA LEU A 24 -4.77 4.37 1.47
C LEU A 24 -5.57 4.20 2.76
N ARG A 25 -5.55 3.00 3.37
CA ARG A 25 -6.21 2.76 4.66
C ARG A 25 -5.72 3.74 5.72
N ASP A 26 -4.43 4.02 5.76
CA ASP A 26 -3.84 4.92 6.75
C ASP A 26 -4.34 6.38 6.58
N LEU A 27 -4.72 6.79 5.37
CA LEU A 27 -5.42 8.05 5.13
C LEU A 27 -6.89 7.98 5.58
N TYR A 28 -7.61 6.93 5.19
CA TYR A 28 -9.03 6.76 5.54
C TYR A 28 -9.28 6.74 7.04
N VAL A 29 -8.45 6.02 7.82
CA VAL A 29 -8.59 5.96 9.29
C VAL A 29 -8.30 7.30 9.97
N LYS A 30 -7.66 8.25 9.27
CA LYS A 30 -7.44 9.62 9.74
C LYS A 30 -8.54 10.59 9.29
N GLY A 31 -9.54 10.11 8.55
CA GLY A 31 -10.61 10.93 7.98
C GLY A 31 -10.18 11.74 6.76
N ALA A 32 -9.07 11.36 6.11
CA ALA A 32 -8.61 12.00 4.89
C ALA A 32 -9.20 11.33 3.65
N LYS A 33 -9.52 12.15 2.65
CA LYS A 33 -9.86 11.71 1.29
C LYS A 33 -8.55 11.64 0.49
N PRO A 34 -8.11 10.46 0.04
CA PRO A 34 -6.94 10.36 -0.82
C PRO A 34 -7.18 11.08 -2.15
N ILE A 35 -6.12 11.69 -2.69
CA ILE A 35 -6.15 12.42 -3.95
C ILE A 35 -5.03 12.01 -4.91
N SER A 36 -4.03 11.27 -4.42
CA SER A 36 -2.87 10.87 -5.21
C SER A 36 -2.19 9.64 -4.61
N ILE A 37 -1.78 8.74 -5.50
CA ILE A 37 -0.90 7.60 -5.25
C ILE A 37 0.42 7.86 -5.99
N MET A 38 1.54 7.51 -5.35
CA MET A 38 2.89 7.65 -5.88
C MET A 38 3.62 6.32 -5.66
N VAL A 39 4.24 5.79 -6.70
CA VAL A 39 4.83 4.44 -6.70
C VAL A 39 6.34 4.52 -6.75
N ASP A 40 7.04 3.88 -5.84
CA ASP A 40 8.48 3.68 -5.94
C ASP A 40 8.76 2.18 -6.00
N VAL A 41 9.39 1.72 -7.07
CA VAL A 41 9.63 0.29 -7.30
C VAL A 41 11.08 0.05 -7.68
N HIS A 42 11.66 -0.97 -7.06
CA HIS A 42 13.01 -1.42 -7.29
C HIS A 42 12.97 -2.85 -7.81
N LEU A 43 13.66 -3.10 -8.91
CA LEU A 43 13.79 -4.42 -9.52
C LEU A 43 15.26 -4.87 -9.52
N GLY A 44 15.50 -6.14 -9.23
CA GLY A 44 16.81 -6.78 -9.40
C GLY A 44 17.15 -6.99 -10.89
N ASP A 45 18.43 -7.12 -11.20
CA ASP A 45 18.91 -7.17 -12.59
C ASP A 45 18.53 -8.47 -13.31
N ASP A 46 18.37 -9.57 -12.56
CA ASP A 46 17.99 -10.88 -13.11
C ASP A 46 16.47 -11.13 -13.01
N ALA A 47 15.70 -10.14 -12.57
CA ALA A 47 14.26 -10.31 -12.39
C ALA A 47 13.51 -10.25 -13.72
N ASP A 48 12.48 -11.07 -13.84
CA ASP A 48 11.56 -10.99 -14.97
C ASP A 48 10.79 -9.66 -14.92
N ILE A 49 10.78 -8.94 -16.04
CA ILE A 49 10.08 -7.66 -16.19
C ILE A 49 8.56 -7.80 -15.98
N SER A 50 7.99 -8.99 -16.19
CA SER A 50 6.60 -9.31 -15.84
C SER A 50 6.26 -8.99 -14.39
N LYS A 51 7.23 -9.12 -13.46
CA LYS A 51 7.00 -8.77 -12.05
C LYS A 51 6.64 -7.29 -11.86
N LEU A 52 7.19 -6.38 -12.68
CA LEU A 52 6.81 -4.96 -12.65
C LEU A 52 5.39 -4.73 -13.15
N PHE A 53 5.00 -5.40 -14.23
CA PHE A 53 3.66 -5.28 -14.79
C PHE A 53 2.60 -5.80 -13.83
N ASP A 54 2.83 -6.97 -13.23
CA ASP A 54 1.94 -7.55 -12.24
C ASP A 54 1.84 -6.64 -11.00
N PHE A 55 2.96 -6.13 -10.51
CA PHE A 55 2.97 -5.18 -9.38
C PHE A 55 2.14 -3.93 -9.68
N MET A 56 2.33 -3.33 -10.85
CA MET A 56 1.55 -2.17 -11.29
C MET A 56 0.08 -2.50 -11.51
N ALA A 57 -0.27 -3.69 -11.98
CA ALA A 57 -1.66 -4.12 -12.13
C ALA A 57 -2.38 -4.21 -10.77
N GLY A 58 -1.69 -4.71 -9.73
CA GLY A 58 -2.22 -4.72 -8.36
C GLY A 58 -2.47 -3.32 -7.80
N ILE A 59 -1.55 -2.38 -8.06
CA ILE A 59 -1.70 -0.96 -7.67
C ILE A 59 -2.87 -0.32 -8.43
N SER A 60 -2.93 -0.54 -9.74
CA SER A 60 -3.96 0.02 -10.63
C SER A 60 -5.35 -0.44 -10.23
N THR A 61 -5.49 -1.70 -9.83
CA THR A 61 -6.75 -2.24 -9.29
C THR A 61 -7.25 -1.41 -8.10
N ILE A 62 -6.39 -1.03 -7.16
CA ILE A 62 -6.78 -0.19 -6.02
C ILE A 62 -7.06 1.26 -6.47
N SER A 63 -6.24 1.82 -7.36
CA SER A 63 -6.43 3.14 -7.95
C SER A 63 -7.83 3.28 -8.56
N GLU A 64 -8.23 2.32 -9.39
CA GLU A 64 -9.54 2.27 -10.04
C GLU A 64 -10.67 2.06 -9.02
N LEU A 65 -10.56 1.07 -8.13
CA LEU A 65 -11.58 0.78 -7.12
C LEU A 65 -11.85 1.98 -6.19
N THR A 66 -10.83 2.80 -5.93
CA THR A 66 -10.93 3.95 -5.03
C THR A 66 -11.13 5.28 -5.74
N ASN A 67 -11.05 5.31 -7.08
CA ASN A 67 -11.01 6.54 -7.89
C ASN A 67 -9.92 7.52 -7.44
N VAL A 68 -8.74 7.00 -7.09
CA VAL A 68 -7.58 7.80 -6.66
C VAL A 68 -6.47 7.64 -7.70
N PRO A 69 -6.07 8.70 -8.42
CA PRO A 69 -5.11 8.57 -9.52
C PRO A 69 -3.70 8.25 -9.03
N ILE A 70 -2.96 7.49 -9.83
CA ILE A 70 -1.50 7.38 -9.74
C ILE A 70 -0.92 8.61 -10.44
N THR A 71 -0.18 9.44 -9.71
CA THR A 71 0.26 10.77 -10.21
C THR A 71 1.76 10.91 -10.36
N ALA A 72 2.54 10.02 -9.75
CA ALA A 72 3.99 10.01 -9.88
C ALA A 72 4.53 8.60 -9.64
N GLY A 73 5.78 8.40 -10.03
CA GLY A 73 6.52 7.23 -9.60
C GLY A 73 8.01 7.30 -9.93
N SER A 74 8.71 6.29 -9.45
CA SER A 74 10.14 6.08 -9.63
C SER A 74 10.39 4.58 -9.83
N THR A 75 11.32 4.28 -10.72
CA THR A 75 11.82 2.93 -10.96
C THR A 75 13.31 2.95 -10.72
N LEU A 76 13.77 2.15 -9.77
CA LEU A 76 15.17 2.04 -9.41
C LEU A 76 15.65 0.60 -9.57
N ARG A 77 16.97 0.45 -9.64
CA ARG A 77 17.61 -0.85 -9.53
C ARG A 77 17.78 -1.18 -8.05
N ILE A 78 17.62 -2.43 -7.65
CA ILE A 78 17.98 -2.85 -6.29
C ILE A 78 19.51 -2.77 -6.14
N GLY A 79 20.03 -1.72 -5.50
CA GLY A 79 21.45 -1.57 -5.09
C GLY A 79 22.44 -1.06 -6.18
N GLY A 80 23.64 -0.64 -5.73
CA GLY A 80 24.81 -0.25 -6.54
C GLY A 80 25.44 -1.43 -7.30
N ASP A 81 26.49 -1.22 -8.11
CA ASP A 81 26.98 -2.12 -9.19
C ASP A 81 26.57 -3.61 -9.10
N MET A 82 25.75 -4.02 -10.07
CA MET A 82 25.22 -5.38 -10.34
C MET A 82 24.82 -6.19 -9.09
N VAL A 83 23.58 -6.00 -8.62
CA VAL A 83 23.01 -6.88 -7.59
C VAL A 83 22.31 -8.03 -8.29
N ILE A 84 22.95 -9.19 -8.24
CA ILE A 84 22.42 -10.46 -8.75
C ILE A 84 21.18 -10.85 -7.96
N GLY A 85 20.10 -11.19 -8.66
CA GLY A 85 18.86 -11.66 -8.09
C GLY A 85 17.59 -11.14 -8.77
N ASP A 86 16.50 -11.82 -8.51
CA ASP A 86 15.19 -11.65 -9.15
C ASP A 86 14.18 -10.88 -8.28
N ARG A 87 14.70 -10.16 -7.27
CA ARG A 87 13.92 -9.52 -6.21
C ARG A 87 13.09 -8.36 -6.73
N LEU A 88 11.94 -8.15 -6.09
CA LEU A 88 11.08 -6.99 -6.32
C LEU A 88 10.75 -6.33 -5.00
N VAL A 89 11.05 -5.03 -4.93
CA VAL A 89 11.00 -4.25 -3.70
C VAL A 89 10.29 -2.94 -4.02
N GLY A 90 9.09 -2.74 -3.49
CA GLY A 90 8.30 -1.54 -3.80
C GLY A 90 7.68 -0.89 -2.56
N GLY A 91 7.40 0.40 -2.68
CA GLY A 91 6.73 1.24 -1.70
C GLY A 91 5.67 2.11 -2.35
N ILE A 92 4.67 2.49 -1.56
CA ILE A 92 3.61 3.41 -1.98
C ILE A 92 3.60 4.60 -1.04
N ALA A 93 3.67 5.79 -1.61
CA ALA A 93 3.27 7.01 -0.93
C ALA A 93 1.87 7.41 -1.40
N ALA A 94 1.09 8.00 -0.49
CA ALA A 94 -0.24 8.49 -0.80
C ALA A 94 -0.46 9.85 -0.13
N VAL A 95 -1.15 10.73 -0.85
CA VAL A 95 -1.50 12.07 -0.35
C VAL A 95 -3.01 12.16 -0.22
N GLY A 96 -3.48 12.71 0.91
CA GLY A 96 -4.89 12.92 1.16
C GLY A 96 -5.16 14.28 1.81
N VAL A 97 -6.37 14.78 1.61
CA VAL A 97 -6.84 16.04 2.19
C VAL A 97 -7.92 15.77 3.23
N CYS A 98 -7.93 16.54 4.31
CA CYS A 98 -8.96 16.44 5.33
C CYS A 98 -9.26 17.82 5.93
N LYS A 99 -10.52 18.04 6.35
CA LYS A 99 -10.89 19.24 7.11
C LYS A 99 -10.52 19.12 8.59
N ARG A 100 -10.50 17.90 9.11
CA ARG A 100 -10.20 17.59 10.52
C ARG A 100 -9.56 16.22 10.60
N ILE A 101 -8.39 16.14 11.23
CA ILE A 101 -7.66 14.89 11.44
C ILE A 101 -8.29 14.11 12.61
N LEU A 102 -8.62 12.84 12.38
CA LEU A 102 -9.05 11.90 13.42
C LEU A 102 -7.81 11.37 14.17
N ALA A 103 -7.27 12.19 15.06
CA ALA A 103 -6.05 11.86 15.80
C ALA A 103 -6.35 10.97 17.02
N ARG A 104 -5.50 9.96 17.25
CA ARG A 104 -5.60 9.04 18.40
C ARG A 104 -5.51 9.77 19.75
N ARG A 105 -4.83 10.92 19.80
CA ARG A 105 -4.62 11.73 21.02
C ARG A 105 -5.87 12.45 21.54
N ASN A 106 -6.99 12.42 20.81
CA ASN A 106 -8.20 13.15 21.16
C ASN A 106 -9.24 12.28 21.91
N ILE A 107 -8.84 11.10 22.40
CA ILE A 107 -9.73 10.21 23.16
C ILE A 107 -9.97 10.81 24.55
N ILE A 108 -11.23 10.81 24.99
CA ILE A 108 -11.65 11.28 26.32
C ILE A 108 -12.42 10.18 27.09
N PRO A 109 -12.42 10.20 28.44
CA PRO A 109 -13.28 9.31 29.23
C PRO A 109 -14.74 9.38 28.78
N GLY A 110 -15.38 8.22 28.64
CA GLY A 110 -16.75 8.10 28.13
C GLY A 110 -16.88 7.88 26.61
N ASN A 111 -15.79 7.93 25.84
CA ASN A 111 -15.80 7.51 24.44
C ASN A 111 -15.97 5.99 24.30
N LYS A 112 -16.71 5.56 23.28
CA LYS A 112 -16.87 4.15 22.91
C LYS A 112 -15.73 3.70 21.99
N ILE A 113 -15.28 2.46 22.18
CA ILE A 113 -14.34 1.81 21.26
C ILE A 113 -15.18 1.13 20.17
N LEU A 114 -14.94 1.50 18.91
CA LEU A 114 -15.61 0.95 17.75
C LEU A 114 -14.57 0.32 16.82
N MET A 115 -14.98 -0.74 16.13
CA MET A 115 -14.15 -1.46 15.17
C MET A 115 -14.99 -1.78 13.94
N THR A 116 -14.39 -1.68 12.76
CA THR A 116 -15.04 -2.09 11.51
C THR A 116 -15.06 -3.61 11.42
N GLU A 117 -16.13 -4.15 10.85
CA GLU A 117 -16.29 -5.59 10.58
C GLU A 117 -15.14 -6.14 9.71
N GLY A 118 -14.73 -7.40 9.95
CA GLY A 118 -13.71 -8.09 9.15
C GLY A 118 -12.25 -7.79 9.54
N SER A 119 -12.02 -7.29 10.75
CA SER A 119 -10.71 -6.83 11.20
C SER A 119 -9.87 -7.96 11.81
N GLY A 120 -9.28 -8.80 10.96
CA GLY A 120 -8.27 -9.79 11.39
C GLY A 120 -7.98 -10.94 10.43
N GLY A 121 -8.86 -11.23 9.48
CA GLY A 121 -8.69 -12.37 8.56
C GLY A 121 -9.93 -13.24 8.45
N ASP A 122 -10.79 -13.25 9.48
CA ASP A 122 -12.16 -13.77 9.44
C ASP A 122 -12.90 -13.26 10.69
N SER A 123 -14.14 -12.80 10.51
CA SER A 123 -15.17 -12.49 11.53
C SER A 123 -14.80 -11.55 12.69
N LEU A 124 -15.42 -10.37 12.69
CA LEU A 124 -15.72 -9.61 13.91
C LEU A 124 -17.07 -8.90 13.71
N SER A 125 -18.15 -9.55 14.13
CA SER A 125 -19.48 -8.93 14.24
C SER A 125 -19.55 -8.12 15.52
N ILE A 126 -19.99 -6.88 15.44
CA ILE A 126 -20.43 -6.13 16.62
C ILE A 126 -21.93 -5.87 16.45
N LYS A 127 -22.73 -6.43 17.37
CA LYS A 127 -24.12 -6.03 17.62
C LYS A 127 -24.14 -4.71 18.38
#